data_AF-A0AAZ3QTH4-F1
#
_entry.id   AF-A0AAZ3QTH4-F1
#
_cell.length_a   1.000
_cell.length_b   1.000
_cell.length_c   1.000
_cell.angle_alpha   90.00
_cell.angle_beta   90.00
_cell.angle_gamma   90.00
#
_symmetry.space_group_name_H-M   'P 1'
#
loop_
_entity.id
_entity.type
_entity.pdbx_description
1 polymer ?
#
loop_
_entity_poly.entity_id
_entity_poly.type
_entity_poly.pdbx_seq_one_letter_code
_entity_poly.pdbx_strand_id
1 'polypeptide(L)'
;MMSQSNSEYDPIHYSKKAIGPPPAHYTCYRCGKNGHYIKHCPMQMDKSVEAPKPIRTSKGIPQSFMVKAEPGTKGAMLTSTGEYAIPAIDA
;
A
#
# COMPACT_ATOMS: atom_id res chain seq x y z
N MET A 1 -5.71 -32.03 -26.49
CA MET A 1 -4.84 -30.83 -26.48
C MET A 1 -5.25 -29.95 -25.30
N MET A 2 -4.32 -29.55 -24.42
CA MET A 2 -4.57 -28.59 -23.34
C MET A 2 -4.63 -27.15 -23.91
N SER A 3 -5.75 -26.46 -23.72
CA SER A 3 -5.88 -25.02 -24.00
C SER A 3 -5.06 -24.23 -22.98
N GLN A 4 -4.02 -23.52 -23.44
CA GLN A 4 -3.21 -22.68 -22.58
C GLN A 4 -3.90 -21.33 -22.36
N SER A 5 -4.00 -20.89 -21.11
CA SER A 5 -4.61 -19.62 -20.69
C SER A 5 -3.92 -18.36 -21.23
N ASN A 6 -2.73 -18.52 -21.82
CA ASN A 6 -1.91 -17.41 -22.31
C ASN A 6 -2.11 -17.11 -23.80
N SER A 7 -3.00 -17.82 -24.52
CA SER A 7 -3.21 -17.58 -25.95
C SER A 7 -3.79 -16.20 -26.27
N GLU A 8 -4.51 -15.61 -25.31
CA GLU A 8 -5.16 -14.29 -25.44
C GLU A 8 -4.23 -13.15 -24.96
N TYR A 9 -2.99 -13.45 -24.55
CA TYR A 9 -2.08 -12.44 -24.02
C TYR A 9 -1.38 -11.67 -25.15
N ASP A 10 -1.95 -10.52 -25.49
CA ASP A 10 -1.37 -9.57 -26.45
C ASP A 10 -0.58 -8.45 -25.72
N PRO A 11 0.74 -8.30 -25.98
CA PRO A 11 1.59 -7.26 -25.39
C PRO A 11 1.12 -5.83 -25.67
N ILE A 12 0.29 -5.63 -26.71
CA ILE A 12 -0.28 -4.33 -27.06
C ILE A 12 -1.37 -3.91 -26.05
N HIS A 13 -2.09 -4.87 -25.47
CA HIS A 13 -3.09 -4.60 -24.42
C HIS A 13 -2.46 -4.35 -23.05
N TYR A 14 -1.15 -4.54 -22.91
CA TYR A 14 -0.41 -4.24 -21.68
C TYR A 14 -0.22 -2.72 -21.52
N SER A 15 -1.28 -2.04 -21.08
CA SER A 15 -1.21 -0.61 -20.77
C SER A 15 -0.55 -0.37 -19.40
N LYS A 16 0.73 0.02 -19.39
CA LYS A 16 1.41 0.53 -18.18
C LYS A 16 0.93 1.93 -17.77
N LYS A 17 0.16 2.61 -18.62
CA LYS A 17 -0.32 3.96 -18.40
C LYS A 17 -1.79 3.90 -18.04
N ALA A 18 -2.11 4.28 -16.80
CA ALA A 18 -3.48 4.48 -16.38
C ALA A 18 -4.05 5.72 -17.10
N ILE A 19 -4.66 5.51 -18.26
CA ILE A 19 -5.30 6.55 -19.08
C ILE A 19 -6.78 6.56 -18.70
N GLY A 20 -7.16 7.47 -17.82
CA GLY A 20 -8.53 7.63 -17.34
C GLY A 20 -8.58 8.06 -15.88
N PRO A 21 -9.72 8.59 -15.39
CA PRO A 21 -9.91 8.81 -13.96
C PRO A 21 -9.76 7.48 -13.20
N PRO A 22 -9.17 7.49 -11.99
CA PRO A 22 -9.05 6.28 -11.21
C PRO A 22 -10.44 5.72 -10.84
N PRO A 23 -10.57 4.40 -10.61
CA PRO A 23 -11.81 3.79 -10.16
C PRO A 23 -12.39 4.49 -8.92
N ALA A 24 -13.72 4.45 -8.74
CA ALA A 24 -14.40 5.14 -7.65
C ALA A 24 -13.87 4.77 -6.23
N HIS A 25 -13.31 3.56 -6.07
CA HIS A 25 -12.73 3.07 -4.82
C HIS A 25 -11.27 3.44 -4.60
N TYR A 26 -10.62 4.09 -5.57
CA TYR A 26 -9.23 4.52 -5.42
C TYR A 26 -9.17 5.87 -4.72
N THR A 27 -8.41 5.89 -3.63
CA THR A 27 -8.10 7.11 -2.88
C THR A 27 -6.63 7.45 -3.09
N CYS A 28 -6.34 8.71 -3.41
CA CYS A 28 -4.96 9.17 -3.51
C CYS A 28 -4.26 9.05 -2.16
N TYR A 29 -3.21 8.23 -2.06
CA TYR A 29 -2.44 8.03 -0.83
C TYR A 29 -1.60 9.24 -0.39
N ARG A 30 -1.56 10.32 -1.19
CA ARG A 30 -0.88 11.57 -0.83
C ARG A 30 -1.81 12.58 -0.18
N CYS A 31 -3.07 12.69 -0.61
CA CYS A 31 -3.99 13.70 -0.09
C CYS A 31 -5.30 13.13 0.48
N GLY A 32 -5.52 11.82 0.42
CA GLY A 32 -6.73 11.16 0.92
C GLY A 32 -8.01 11.45 0.12
N LYS A 33 -7.91 12.08 -1.06
CA LYS A 33 -9.07 12.41 -1.91
C LYS A 33 -9.19 11.44 -3.09
N ASN A 34 -10.41 11.19 -3.55
CA ASN A 34 -10.72 10.40 -4.73
C ASN A 34 -10.59 11.25 -6.02
N GLY A 35 -10.64 10.59 -7.19
CA GLY A 35 -10.74 11.26 -8.50
C GLY A 35 -9.42 11.54 -9.22
N HIS A 36 -8.25 11.27 -8.62
CA HIS A 36 -6.96 11.37 -9.30
C HIS A 36 -5.96 10.34 -8.79
N TYR A 37 -5.04 9.89 -9.65
CA TYR A 37 -3.92 9.05 -9.23
C TYR A 37 -2.90 9.84 -8.42
N ILE A 38 -2.14 9.18 -7.54
CA ILE A 38 -1.05 9.80 -6.76
C ILE A 38 -0.05 10.59 -7.62
N LYS A 39 0.21 10.15 -8.86
CA LYS A 39 1.10 10.82 -9.84
C LYS A 39 0.54 12.14 -10.37
N HIS A 40 -0.77 12.35 -10.26
CA HIS A 40 -1.51 13.52 -10.74
C HIS A 40 -2.17 14.27 -9.57
N CYS A 41 -1.60 14.17 -8.37
CA CYS A 41 -2.15 14.84 -7.20
C CYS A 41 -1.96 16.36 -7.30
N PRO A 42 -3.02 17.18 -7.17
CA PRO A 42 -2.91 18.64 -7.25
C PRO A 42 -2.09 19.24 -6.11
N MET A 43 -1.92 18.51 -4.99
CA MET A 43 -1.09 18.89 -3.83
C MET A 43 0.41 18.56 -4.02
N GLN A 44 0.88 18.33 -5.24
CA GLN A 44 2.27 17.92 -5.51
C GLN A 44 3.32 18.98 -5.08
N MET A 45 2.91 20.22 -4.81
CA MET A 45 3.83 21.32 -4.50
C MET A 45 4.32 21.34 -3.05
N ASP A 46 3.60 20.73 -2.11
CA ASP A 46 3.95 20.75 -0.69
C ASP A 46 4.68 19.47 -0.28
N LYS A 47 5.97 19.39 -0.61
CA LYS A 47 6.89 18.27 -0.26
C LYS A 47 7.04 18.00 1.26
N SER A 48 6.32 18.72 2.12
CA SER A 48 6.52 18.69 3.59
C SER A 48 5.39 17.99 4.36
N VAL A 49 4.23 17.78 3.74
CA VAL A 49 3.13 17.09 4.44
C VAL A 49 3.25 15.60 4.13
N GLU A 50 4.09 14.92 4.91
CA GLU A 50 4.08 13.47 5.01
C GLU A 50 2.66 13.06 5.41
N ALA A 51 1.83 12.68 4.42
CA ALA A 51 0.49 12.18 4.69
C ALA A 51 0.60 11.07 5.74
N PRO A 52 -0.29 11.03 6.75
CA PRO A 52 -0.24 9.99 7.77
C PRO A 52 -0.29 8.64 7.06
N LYS A 53 0.85 7.94 7.07
CA LYS A 53 0.98 6.63 6.46
C LYS A 53 -0.03 5.76 7.20
N PRO A 54 -1.03 5.16 6.51
CA PRO A 54 -2.02 4.36 7.20
C PRO A 54 -1.29 3.27 7.97
N ILE A 55 -1.55 3.20 9.27
CA ILE A 55 -0.96 2.19 10.16
C ILE A 55 -1.31 0.84 9.58
N ARG A 56 -0.31 0.13 9.05
CA ARG A 56 -0.52 -1.18 8.45
C ARG A 56 -0.65 -2.18 9.58
N THR A 57 -1.79 -2.86 9.62
CA THR A 57 -2.00 -3.97 10.55
C THR A 57 -1.28 -5.22 10.05
N SER A 58 -0.74 -6.01 10.97
CA SER A 58 -0.06 -7.26 10.64
C SER A 58 -1.06 -8.34 10.24
N LYS A 59 -1.47 -8.39 8.96
CA LYS A 59 -2.31 -9.47 8.43
C LYS A 59 -1.41 -10.60 7.89
N GLY A 60 -1.15 -11.62 8.71
CA GLY A 60 -0.52 -12.88 8.26
C GLY A 60 0.76 -13.31 8.97
N ILE A 61 1.38 -12.45 9.79
CA ILE A 61 2.53 -12.83 10.64
C ILE A 61 1.98 -13.28 12.00
N PRO A 62 2.32 -14.49 12.50
CA PRO A 62 1.88 -14.94 13.82
C PRO A 62 2.47 -14.04 14.90
N GLN A 63 1.69 -13.77 15.96
CA GLN A 63 2.12 -12.92 17.08
C GLN A 63 3.41 -13.41 17.76
N SER A 64 3.71 -14.71 17.71
CA SER A 64 4.94 -15.29 18.27
C SER A 64 6.22 -14.79 17.59
N PHE A 65 6.11 -14.32 16.34
CA PHE A 65 7.25 -13.77 15.58
C PHE A 65 7.32 -12.24 15.66
N MET A 66 6.51 -11.61 16.51
CA MET A 66 6.43 -10.16 16.69
C MET A 66 6.96 -9.77 18.07
N VAL A 67 7.89 -8.82 18.12
CA VAL A 67 8.48 -8.27 19.35
C VAL A 67 7.80 -6.96 19.69
N LYS A 68 7.40 -6.77 20.94
CA LYS A 68 6.79 -5.51 21.41
C LYS A 68 7.78 -4.36 21.22
N ALA A 69 7.31 -3.28 20.58
CA ALA A 69 8.12 -2.12 20.26
C ALA A 69 7.48 -0.83 20.81
N GLU A 70 8.30 0.17 21.05
CA GLU A 70 7.83 1.49 21.47
C GLU A 70 7.22 2.27 20.29
N PRO A 71 6.27 3.19 20.57
CA PRO A 71 5.61 4.00 19.55
C PRO A 71 6.59 5.01 18.95
N GLY A 72 7.30 4.58 17.90
CA GLY A 72 8.31 5.40 17.22
C GLY A 72 9.42 4.59 16.55
N THR A 73 9.52 3.30 16.84
CA THR A 73 10.55 2.45 16.22
C THR A 73 10.23 2.19 14.75
N LYS A 74 11.26 2.32 13.89
CA LYS A 74 11.13 2.08 12.45
C LYS A 74 10.65 0.64 12.21
N GLY A 75 9.55 0.47 11.48
CA GLY A 75 8.97 -0.85 11.20
C GLY A 75 7.90 -1.31 12.18
N ALA A 76 7.54 -0.51 13.20
CA ALA A 76 6.47 -0.84 14.12
C ALA A 76 5.11 -0.96 13.40
N MET A 77 4.52 -2.15 13.49
CA MET A 77 3.16 -2.44 13.00
C MET A 77 2.22 -2.59 14.19
N LEU A 78 0.95 -2.24 13.99
CA LEU A 78 -0.06 -2.42 15.01
C LEU A 78 -0.61 -3.85 14.94
N THR A 79 -0.52 -4.57 16.06
CA THR A 79 -1.10 -5.90 16.22
C THR A 79 -2.61 -5.82 16.40
N SER A 80 -3.34 -6.93 16.25
CA SER A 80 -4.77 -7.00 16.56
C SER A 80 -5.10 -6.64 18.01
N THR A 81 -4.14 -6.76 18.93
CA THR A 81 -4.28 -6.40 20.35
C THR A 81 -4.05 -4.92 20.62
N GLY A 82 -3.76 -4.11 19.59
CA GLY A 82 -3.52 -2.68 19.74
C GLY A 82 -2.12 -2.31 20.23
N GLU A 83 -1.22 -3.30 20.34
CA GLU A 83 0.18 -3.07 20.71
C GLU A 83 1.03 -2.83 19.46
N TYR A 84 2.05 -1.97 19.57
CA TYR A 84 3.05 -1.81 18.52
C TYR A 84 4.07 -2.95 18.60
N ALA A 85 4.35 -3.58 17.48
CA ALA A 85 5.32 -4.66 17.42
C ALA A 85 6.09 -4.67 16.08
N ILE A 86 7.33 -5.12 16.14
CA ILE A 86 8.22 -5.27 14.99
C ILE A 86 8.42 -6.77 14.74
N PRO A 87 8.43 -7.23 13.48
CA PRO A 87 8.75 -8.62 13.19
C PRO A 87 10.19 -8.93 13.64
N ALA A 88 10.43 -10.11 14.21
CA ALA A 88 11.73 -10.48 14.79
C ALA A 88 12.93 -10.41 13.83
N ILE A 89 12.70 -10.34 12.52
CA ILE A 89 13.72 -10.11 11.48
C ILE A 89 14.27 -8.67 11.45
N ASP A 90 13.49 -7.70 11.93
CA ASP A 90 13.84 -6.26 11.95
C ASP A 90 14.15 -5.76 13.38
N ALA A 91 14.26 -6.66 14.36
CA ALA A 91 14.57 -6.35 15.77
C ALA A 91 16.06 -6.08 16.02
#